data_AF-A0A971G5X3-F1
#
_entry.id   AF-A0A971G5X3-F1
#
_cell.length_a   1.000
_cell.length_b   1.000
_cell.length_c   1.000
_cell.angle_alpha   90.00
_cell.angle_beta   90.00
_cell.angle_gamma   90.00
#
_symmetry.space_group_name_H-M   'P 1'
#
loop_
_entity.id
_entity.type
_entity.pdbx_description
1 polymer ?
#
loop_
_entity_poly.entity_id
_entity_poly.type
_entity_poly.pdbx_seq_one_letter_code
_entity_poly.pdbx_strand_id
1 'polypeptide(L)'
;MEELAILPPAPDACPMCATQHDPDVPHNAQSLYYQMKFRQEHGRFPTWDDAMAHCSEETRQRWQLELKLHGTYTGKGGRRRG
;
A
#
# COMPACT_ATOMS: atom_id res chain seq x y z
N MET A 1 -14.05 -9.02 19.32
CA MET A 1 -12.97 -8.07 18.96
C MET A 1 -13.69 -6.92 18.30
N GLU A 2 -13.63 -5.72 18.86
CA GLU A 2 -14.30 -4.56 18.26
C GLU A 2 -13.72 -4.28 16.88
N GLU A 3 -14.61 -4.10 15.91
CA GLU A 3 -14.24 -3.73 14.54
C GLU A 3 -13.78 -2.27 14.55
N LEU A 4 -12.53 -2.02 14.14
CA LEU A 4 -11.98 -0.68 14.06
C LEU A 4 -12.76 0.13 13.00
N ALA A 5 -13.47 1.17 13.42
CA ALA A 5 -14.12 2.09 12.49
C ALA A 5 -13.05 2.93 11.76
N ILE A 6 -12.95 2.77 10.44
CA ILE A 6 -12.09 3.60 9.58
C ILE A 6 -12.92 4.79 9.09
N LEU A 7 -12.54 6.00 9.50
CA LEU A 7 -13.15 7.24 9.00
C LEU A 7 -12.81 7.45 7.52
N PRO A 8 -13.70 8.05 6.72
CA PRO A 8 -13.40 8.34 5.32
C PRO A 8 -12.15 9.23 5.17
N PRO A 9 -11.41 9.09 4.06
CA PRO A 9 -10.26 9.94 3.78
C PRO A 9 -10.70 11.37 3.47
N ALA A 10 -9.77 12.31 3.55
CA ALA A 10 -10.03 13.69 3.12
C ALA A 10 -10.45 13.73 1.64
N PRO A 11 -11.34 14.65 1.23
CA PRO A 11 -11.87 14.68 -0.14
C PRO A 11 -10.83 14.82 -1.26
N ASP A 12 -9.68 15.42 -0.95
CA ASP A 12 -8.55 15.66 -1.86
C ASP A 12 -7.44 14.60 -1.77
N ALA A 13 -7.58 13.62 -0.87
CA ALA A 13 -6.63 12.54 -0.70
C ALA A 13 -7.04 11.31 -1.52
N CYS A 14 -6.08 10.42 -1.78
CA CYS A 14 -6.38 9.15 -2.43
C CYS A 14 -7.39 8.32 -1.61
N PRO A 15 -8.47 7.79 -2.21
CA PRO A 15 -9.51 7.05 -1.48
C PRO A 15 -9.05 5.70 -0.92
N MET A 16 -7.93 5.17 -1.43
CA MET A 16 -7.38 3.87 -1.03
C MET A 16 -6.36 3.97 0.10
N CYS A 17 -5.56 5.05 0.13
CA CYS A 17 -4.46 5.18 1.07
C CYS A 17 -4.49 6.47 1.89
N ALA A 18 -5.47 7.36 1.70
CA ALA A 18 -5.61 8.62 2.45
C ALA A 18 -4.34 9.50 2.43
N THR A 19 -3.51 9.37 1.40
CA THR A 19 -2.34 10.21 1.16
C THR A 19 -2.46 10.89 -0.20
N GLN A 20 -1.85 12.07 -0.34
CA GLN A 20 -1.70 12.73 -1.64
C GLN A 20 -0.58 12.06 -2.44
N HIS A 21 -0.86 11.69 -3.68
CA HIS A 21 0.12 11.15 -4.61
C HIS A 21 -0.34 11.33 -6.06
N ASP A 22 0.61 11.29 -7.00
CA ASP A 22 0.33 11.36 -8.43
C ASP A 22 -0.40 10.09 -8.93
N PRO A 23 -1.29 10.15 -9.93
CA PRO A 23 -1.97 8.97 -10.46
C PRO A 23 -1.05 7.85 -10.98
N ASP A 24 0.15 8.20 -11.46
CA ASP A 24 1.10 7.24 -12.03
C ASP A 24 1.98 6.55 -10.99
N VAL A 25 1.82 6.90 -9.70
CA VAL A 25 2.52 6.24 -8.60
C VAL A 25 1.59 5.26 -7.86
N PRO A 26 2.11 4.13 -7.37
CA PRO A 26 1.29 3.15 -6.69
C PRO A 26 0.71 3.69 -5.38
N HIS A 27 -0.32 3.02 -4.86
CA HIS A 27 -0.82 3.30 -3.53
C HIS A 27 0.30 3.15 -2.49
N ASN A 28 0.23 3.94 -1.42
CA ASN A 28 1.21 3.85 -0.35
C ASN A 28 0.96 2.60 0.53
N ALA A 29 1.74 1.53 0.34
CA ALA A 29 1.66 0.31 1.16
C ALA A 29 1.90 0.56 2.66
N GLN A 30 2.55 1.67 2.99
CA GLN A 30 2.86 2.06 4.37
C GLN A 30 1.83 3.01 4.99
N SER A 31 0.82 3.45 4.23
CA SER A 31 -0.29 4.20 4.80
C SER A 31 -1.04 3.36 5.84
N LEU A 32 -1.26 3.94 7.03
CA LEU A 32 -2.05 3.30 8.07
C LEU A 32 -3.48 3.02 7.59
N TYR A 33 -4.07 3.96 6.86
CA TYR A 33 -5.42 3.82 6.30
C TYR A 33 -5.48 2.61 5.36
N TYR A 34 -4.53 2.50 4.42
CA TYR A 34 -4.48 1.38 3.49
C TYR A 34 -4.23 0.06 4.21
N GLN A 35 -3.32 0.03 5.18
CA GLN A 35 -3.03 -1.16 5.98
C GLN A 35 -4.24 -1.68 6.74
N MET A 36 -5.01 -0.79 7.38
CA MET A 36 -6.20 -1.19 8.13
C MET A 36 -7.32 -1.65 7.20
N LYS A 37 -7.58 -0.91 6.12
CA LYS A 37 -8.59 -1.29 5.12
C LYS A 37 -8.27 -2.66 4.50
N PHE A 38 -7.04 -2.84 4.05
CA PHE A 38 -6.58 -4.09 3.46
C PHE A 38 -6.62 -5.25 4.45
N ARG A 39 -6.30 -5.02 5.73
CA ARG A 39 -6.39 -6.04 6.78
C ARG A 39 -7.83 -6.43 7.10
N GLN A 40 -8.77 -5.48 7.11
CA GLN A 40 -10.19 -5.79 7.29
C GLN A 40 -10.72 -6.66 6.15
N GLU A 41 -10.28 -6.39 4.92
CA GLU A 41 -10.72 -7.13 3.73
C GLU A 41 -10.04 -8.50 3.56
N HIS A 42 -8.73 -8.59 3.82
CA HIS A 42 -7.91 -9.76 3.47
C HIS A 42 -7.28 -10.49 4.67
N GLY A 43 -7.49 -10.02 5.91
CA GLY A 43 -6.97 -10.65 7.12
C GLY A 43 -5.45 -10.54 7.32
N ARG A 44 -4.73 -9.78 6.48
CA ARG A 44 -3.27 -9.56 6.56
C ARG A 44 -2.92 -8.12 6.21
N PHE A 45 -1.70 -7.70 6.52
CA PHE A 45 -1.20 -6.40 6.04
C PHE A 45 -0.79 -6.47 4.55
N PRO A 46 -0.94 -5.35 3.81
CA PRO A 46 -0.55 -5.29 2.41
C PRO A 46 0.97 -5.31 2.25
N THR A 47 1.43 -5.79 1.10
CA THR A 47 2.80 -5.66 0.62
C THR A 47 2.90 -4.56 -0.43
N TRP A 48 4.11 -4.18 -0.83
CA TRP A 48 4.28 -3.28 -1.98
C TRP A 48 3.81 -3.93 -3.29
N ASP A 49 3.89 -5.25 -3.43
CA ASP A 49 3.28 -5.97 -4.57
C ASP A 49 1.76 -5.79 -4.62
N ASP A 50 1.08 -5.82 -3.47
CA ASP A 50 -0.38 -5.60 -3.43
C ASP A 50 -0.71 -4.15 -3.81
N ALA A 51 0.07 -3.19 -3.31
CA ALA A 51 -0.11 -1.77 -3.61
C ALA A 51 0.10 -1.43 -5.09
N MET A 52 0.96 -2.18 -5.79
CA MET A 52 1.25 -2.01 -7.21
C MET A 52 0.44 -2.95 -8.12
N ALA A 53 -0.51 -3.74 -7.60
CA ALA A 53 -1.18 -4.79 -8.36
C ALA A 53 -1.95 -4.28 -9.59
N HIS A 54 -2.42 -3.03 -9.56
CA HIS A 54 -3.13 -2.38 -10.65
C HIS A 54 -2.21 -1.57 -11.58
N CYS A 55 -0.94 -1.43 -11.24
CA CYS A 55 0.00 -0.61 -12.01
C CYS A 55 0.46 -1.32 -13.28
N SER A 56 0.84 -0.53 -14.29
CA SER A 56 1.49 -1.04 -15.50
C SER A 56 2.78 -1.80 -15.16
N GLU A 57 3.25 -2.64 -16.09
CA GLU A 57 4.53 -3.35 -15.89
C GLU A 57 5.70 -2.37 -15.71
N GLU A 58 5.75 -1.29 -16.49
CA GLU A 58 6.78 -0.25 -16.38
C GLU A 58 6.79 0.40 -14.99
N THR A 59 5.63 0.85 -14.52
CA THR A 59 5.49 1.47 -13.19
C THR A 59 5.87 0.48 -12.09
N ARG A 60 5.45 -0.79 -12.20
CA ARG A 60 5.84 -1.85 -11.25
C ARG A 60 7.35 -2.03 -11.19
N GLN A 61 8.02 -2.17 -12.33
CA GLN A 61 9.46 -2.38 -12.38
C GLN A 61 10.24 -1.20 -11.79
N ARG A 62 9.85 0.03 -12.18
CA ARG A 62 10.44 1.26 -11.65
C ARG A 62 10.33 1.31 -10.13
N TRP A 63 9.12 1.18 -9.59
CA TRP A 63 8.91 1.31 -8.15
C TRP A 63 9.49 0.14 -7.35
N GLN A 64 9.49 -1.08 -7.89
CA GLN A 64 10.20 -2.18 -7.25
C GLN A 64 11.70 -1.90 -7.10
N LEU A 65 12.34 -1.34 -8.12
CA LEU A 65 13.75 -0.98 -8.06
C LEU A 65 13.99 0.08 -6.97
N GLU A 66 13.25 1.18 -7.02
CA GLU A 66 13.36 2.27 -6.03
C GLU A 66 13.14 1.74 -4.60
N LEU A 67 12.06 1.00 -4.36
CA LEU A 67 11.73 0.47 -3.03
C LEU A 67 12.77 -0.55 -2.52
N LYS A 68 13.40 -1.32 -3.42
CA LYS A 68 14.50 -2.22 -3.07
C LYS A 68 15.74 -1.44 -2.70
N LEU A 69 16.09 -0.39 -3.45
CA LEU A 69 17.20 0.51 -3.13
C LEU A 69 17.02 1.18 -1.77
N HIS A 70 15.78 1.56 -1.43
CA HIS A 70 15.44 2.13 -0.13
C HIS A 70 15.23 1.08 0.98
N GLY A 71 15.34 -0.22 0.69
CA GLY A 71 15.18 -1.29 1.68
C GLY A 71 13.76 -1.44 2.24
N THR A 72 12.76 -0.83 1.61
CA THR A 72 11.36 -0.84 2.07
C THR A 72 10.48 -1.81 1.29
N TYR A 73 11.01 -2.40 0.20
CA TYR A 73 10.29 -3.35 -0.63
C TYR A 73 9.83 -4.58 0.15
N THR A 74 8.55 -4.93 0.00
CA THR A 74 7.95 -6.15 0.54
C THR A 74 7.22 -6.86 -0.59
N GLY A 75 7.63 -8.10 -0.87
CA GLY A 75 6.98 -8.96 -1.87
C GLY A 75 5.90 -9.88 -1.28
N LYS A 76 5.14 -10.57 -2.14
CA LYS A 76 4.15 -11.59 -1.69
C LYS A 76 4.84 -12.67 -0.83
N GLY A 77 4.53 -12.68 0.48
CA GLY A 77 5.09 -13.61 1.47
C GLY A 77 6.12 -13.01 2.45
N GLY A 78 6.49 -11.73 2.30
CA GLY A 78 7.53 -11.09 3.11
C GLY A 78 7.09 -10.66 4.51
N ARG A 79 7.36 -11.49 5.53
CA ARG A 79 7.52 -11.00 6.90
C ARG A 79 8.72 -10.05 6.93
N ARG A 80 8.54 -8.80 7.40
CA ARG A 80 9.68 -7.99 7.83
C ARG A 80 10.41 -8.79 8.91
N ARG A 81 11.69 -9.13 8.70
CA ARG A 81 12.55 -9.47 9.85
C ARG A 81 12.63 -8.21 10.70
N GLY A 82 12.26 -8.35 11.97
CA GLY A 82 12.31 -7.28 12.97
C GLY A 82 13.72 -6.79 13.22
#